data_AF-A0A2M7R6E8-F1
#
_entry.id   AF-A0A2M7R6E8-F1
#
_cell.length_a   1.000
_cell.length_b   1.000
_cell.length_c   1.000
_cell.angle_alpha   90.00
_cell.angle_beta   90.00
_cell.angle_gamma   90.00
#
_symmetry.space_group_name_H-M   'P 1'
#
loop_
_entity.id
_entity.type
_entity.pdbx_description
1 polymer ?
#
loop_
_entity_poly.entity_id
_entity_poly.type
_entity_poly.pdbx_seq_one_letter_code
_entity_poly.pdbx_strand_id
1 'polypeptide(L)'
;MILAITKELEDEGIHLLDITRFSEGILTPDGVLTKNKPTEDEWKDIAFGWKIAKEIGRLDIGQTVVVKNQAVMAVEAIEGTDEAIKRGGRLAGKGSVVVKVSKPNQDMRFDVPVIGLNTLKAMIEVSARVLAIEAKNSIILNRDKIIEESKKAGIAIVGYGG
;
A
#
# COMPACT_ATOMS: atom_id res chain seq x y z
N MET A 1 -3.92 -17.14 15.04
CA MET A 1 -4.40 -18.32 14.28
C MET A 1 -3.32 -18.83 13.33
N ILE A 2 -2.83 -18.04 12.36
CA ILE A 2 -1.76 -18.47 11.43
C ILE A 2 -0.48 -18.89 12.17
N LEU A 3 -0.02 -18.13 13.17
CA LEU A 3 1.17 -18.48 13.96
C LEU A 3 1.08 -19.83 14.70
N ALA A 4 -0.12 -20.24 15.13
CA ALA A 4 -0.32 -21.52 15.79
C ALA A 4 -0.23 -22.68 14.78
N ILE A 5 -0.75 -22.47 13.56
CA ILE A 5 -0.63 -23.43 12.45
C ILE A 5 0.83 -23.55 12.00
N THR A 6 1.55 -22.43 11.89
CA THR A 6 2.99 -22.43 11.55
C THR A 6 3.79 -23.25 12.54
N LYS A 7 3.50 -23.10 13.85
CA LYS A 7 4.20 -23.84 14.89
C LYS A 7 3.93 -25.35 14.80
N GLU A 8 2.68 -25.76 14.59
CA GLU A 8 2.32 -27.18 14.41
C GLU A 8 3.05 -27.81 13.22
N LEU A 9 3.16 -27.08 12.10
CA LEU A 9 3.90 -27.53 10.93
C LEU A 9 5.41 -27.65 11.20
N GLU A 10 5.98 -26.72 11.95
CA GLU A 10 7.39 -26.77 12.37
C GLU A 10 7.66 -27.98 13.30
N ASP A 11 6.73 -28.30 14.20
CA ASP A 11 6.82 -29.45 15.12
C ASP A 11 6.80 -30.80 14.34
N GLU A 12 6.15 -30.84 13.17
CA GLU A 12 6.16 -31.96 12.22
C GLU A 12 7.36 -31.94 11.23
N GLY A 13 8.33 -31.04 11.44
CA GLY A 13 9.53 -30.92 10.62
C GLY A 13 9.31 -30.25 9.25
N ILE A 14 8.16 -29.61 9.05
CA ILE A 14 7.84 -28.86 7.83
C ILE A 14 8.28 -27.40 8.02
N HIS A 15 9.43 -27.05 7.44
CA HIS A 15 9.98 -25.71 7.55
C HIS A 15 9.36 -24.73 6.54
N LEU A 16 8.81 -23.63 7.06
CA LEU A 16 8.25 -22.55 6.25
C LEU A 16 9.35 -21.63 5.73
N LEU A 17 9.50 -21.60 4.40
CA LEU A 17 10.44 -20.72 3.72
C LEU A 17 9.88 -19.29 3.59
N ASP A 18 10.77 -18.32 3.73
CA ASP A 18 10.44 -16.92 3.46
C ASP A 18 10.39 -16.66 1.96
N ILE A 19 9.18 -16.43 1.44
CA ILE A 19 8.98 -16.19 0.00
C ILE A 19 9.70 -14.92 -0.47
N THR A 20 9.93 -13.94 0.42
CA THR A 20 10.60 -12.69 0.08
C THR A 20 12.07 -12.92 -0.34
N ARG A 21 12.73 -13.94 0.22
CA ARG A 21 14.10 -14.36 -0.18
C ARG A 21 14.18 -14.91 -1.61
N PHE A 22 13.07 -15.36 -2.18
CA PHE A 22 12.98 -15.82 -3.57
C PHE A 22 12.29 -14.78 -4.48
N SER A 23 11.94 -13.61 -3.92
CA SER A 23 11.06 -12.62 -4.53
C SER A 23 11.69 -11.22 -4.59
N GLU A 24 13.02 -11.08 -4.52
CA GLU A 24 13.70 -9.78 -4.61
C GLU A 24 13.31 -8.99 -5.87
N GLY A 25 12.95 -9.66 -6.98
CA GLY A 25 12.41 -9.03 -8.19
C GLY A 25 10.92 -8.64 -8.14
N ILE A 26 10.16 -9.13 -7.17
CA ILE A 26 8.70 -8.94 -7.04
C ILE A 26 8.37 -7.79 -6.08
N LEU A 27 9.20 -7.59 -5.06
CA LEU A 27 9.03 -6.51 -4.09
C LEU A 27 8.98 -5.14 -4.78
N THR A 28 8.20 -4.23 -4.22
CA THR A 28 8.06 -2.86 -4.70
C THR A 28 9.42 -2.15 -4.64
N PRO A 29 9.98 -1.71 -5.77
CA PRO A 29 11.25 -0.97 -5.78
C PRO A 29 11.02 0.44 -5.22
N ASP A 30 12.08 1.04 -4.69
CA ASP A 30 12.06 2.41 -4.21
C ASP A 30 12.04 3.41 -5.38
N GLY A 31 11.33 4.53 -5.20
CA GLY A 31 11.24 5.62 -6.16
C GLY A 31 9.93 5.66 -6.95
N VAL A 32 9.87 6.57 -7.92
CA VAL A 32 8.69 6.76 -8.78
C VAL A 32 8.67 5.69 -9.86
N LEU A 33 7.57 4.92 -9.92
CA LEU A 33 7.42 3.76 -10.81
C LEU A 33 6.70 4.11 -12.13
N THR A 34 6.07 5.29 -12.17
CA THR A 34 5.33 5.79 -13.32
C THR A 34 6.04 6.98 -13.98
N LYS A 35 5.69 7.28 -15.24
CA LYS A 35 6.17 8.49 -15.92
C LYS A 35 5.69 9.77 -15.21
N ASN A 36 4.45 9.76 -14.71
CA ASN A 36 3.92 10.84 -13.88
C ASN A 36 4.63 10.83 -12.54
N LYS A 37 5.04 12.01 -12.08
CA LYS A 37 5.71 12.20 -10.79
C LYS A 37 4.77 12.95 -9.84
N PRO A 38 4.84 12.69 -8.53
CA PRO A 38 4.17 13.53 -7.55
C PRO A 38 4.69 14.97 -7.60
N THR A 39 3.83 15.93 -7.32
CA THR A 39 4.22 17.33 -7.05
C THR A 39 4.88 17.47 -5.67
N GLU A 40 5.46 18.62 -5.37
CA GLU A 40 6.05 18.89 -4.05
C GLU A 40 5.03 18.78 -2.92
N ASP A 41 3.80 19.25 -3.12
CA ASP A 41 2.74 19.13 -2.11
C ASP A 41 2.25 17.69 -1.97
N GLU A 42 2.20 16.93 -3.07
CA GLU A 42 1.90 15.50 -3.01
C GLU A 42 3.00 14.72 -2.28
N TRP A 43 4.27 15.09 -2.43
CA TRP A 43 5.35 14.50 -1.63
C TRP A 43 5.21 14.80 -0.12
N LYS A 44 4.75 16.00 0.25
CA LYS A 44 4.43 16.33 1.66
C LYS A 44 3.28 15.45 2.17
N ASP A 45 2.25 15.23 1.36
CA ASP A 45 1.14 14.34 1.68
C ASP A 45 1.58 12.87 1.84
N ILE A 46 2.49 12.39 0.98
CA ILE A 46 3.09 11.05 1.12
C ILE A 46 3.81 10.93 2.46
N ALA A 47 4.73 11.85 2.77
CA ALA A 47 5.51 11.82 3.99
C ALA A 47 4.64 11.95 5.26
N PHE A 48 3.59 12.78 5.20
CA PHE A 48 2.61 12.93 6.26
C PHE A 48 1.79 11.64 6.46
N GLY A 49 1.22 11.11 5.38
CA GLY A 49 0.40 9.89 5.40
C GLY A 49 1.20 8.67 5.84
N TRP A 50 2.46 8.56 5.42
CA TRP A 50 3.35 7.46 5.80
C TRP A 50 3.47 7.28 7.30
N LYS A 51 3.75 8.38 8.03
CA LYS A 51 3.90 8.35 9.49
C LYS A 51 2.62 7.84 10.16
N ILE A 52 1.47 8.29 9.67
CA ILE A 52 0.16 7.92 10.21
C ILE A 52 -0.16 6.46 9.89
N ALA A 53 0.11 6.02 8.65
CA ALA A 53 -0.07 4.64 8.21
C ALA A 53 0.75 3.66 9.07
N LYS A 54 1.99 4.03 9.43
CA LYS A 54 2.82 3.24 10.35
C LYS A 54 2.23 3.15 11.75
N GLU A 55 1.69 4.26 12.29
CA GLU A 55 1.07 4.25 13.62
C GLU A 55 -0.22 3.41 13.68
N ILE A 56 -1.11 3.52 12.68
CA ILE A 56 -2.32 2.69 12.64
C ILE A 56 -1.98 1.21 12.45
N GLY A 57 -0.92 0.91 11.70
CA GLY A 57 -0.42 -0.44 11.49
C GLY A 57 0.18 -1.03 12.76
N ARG A 58 0.86 -0.20 13.56
CA ARG A 58 1.36 -0.58 14.90
C ARG A 58 0.24 -0.94 15.87
N LEU A 59 -0.92 -0.27 15.74
CA LEU A 59 -2.12 -0.54 16.53
C LEU A 59 -2.98 -1.69 15.96
N ASP A 60 -2.54 -2.32 14.86
CA ASP A 60 -3.26 -3.36 14.14
C ASP A 60 -4.67 -2.95 13.63
N ILE A 61 -4.89 -1.65 13.43
CA ILE A 61 -6.18 -1.12 12.93
C ILE A 61 -6.31 -1.35 11.43
N GLY A 62 -5.27 -0.99 10.69
CA GLY A 62 -5.24 -1.03 9.23
C GLY A 62 -3.86 -0.65 8.71
N GLN A 63 -3.71 -0.48 7.40
CA GLN A 63 -2.41 -0.24 6.79
C GLN A 63 -2.43 0.81 5.67
N THR A 64 -3.60 1.39 5.40
CA THR A 64 -3.80 2.42 4.37
C THR A 64 -4.37 3.69 4.97
N VAL A 65 -3.88 4.83 4.50
CA VAL A 65 -4.49 6.14 4.76
C VAL A 65 -4.70 6.90 3.47
N VAL A 66 -5.73 7.75 3.44
CA VAL A 66 -5.99 8.70 2.37
C VAL A 66 -5.79 10.10 2.91
N VAL A 67 -4.97 10.88 2.22
CA VAL A 67 -4.53 12.22 2.64
C VAL A 67 -4.84 13.23 1.54
N LYS A 68 -5.14 14.46 1.94
CA LYS A 68 -5.16 15.61 1.05
C LYS A 68 -4.70 16.85 1.82
N ASN A 69 -3.72 17.58 1.31
CA ASN A 69 -3.22 18.82 1.90
C ASN A 69 -2.86 18.63 3.40
N GLN A 70 -2.18 17.53 3.71
CA GLN A 70 -1.75 17.10 5.03
C GLN A 70 -2.90 16.95 6.05
N ALA A 71 -4.11 16.69 5.56
CA ALA A 71 -5.25 16.28 6.37
C ALA A 71 -5.63 14.84 6.06
N VAL A 72 -5.92 14.05 7.11
CA VAL A 72 -6.37 12.66 6.97
C VAL A 72 -7.84 12.65 6.56
N MET A 73 -8.12 12.08 5.41
CA MET A 73 -9.47 11.94 4.86
C MET A 73 -10.09 10.60 5.27
N ALA A 74 -9.28 9.55 5.28
CA ALA A 74 -9.68 8.23 5.76
C ALA A 74 -8.48 7.44 6.29
N VAL A 75 -8.77 6.59 7.26
CA VAL A 75 -7.90 5.54 7.79
C VAL A 75 -8.62 4.22 7.52
N GLU A 76 -7.93 3.28 6.88
CA GLU A 76 -8.44 1.91 6.71
C GLU A 76 -8.62 1.22 8.06
N ALA A 77 -9.73 0.52 8.22
CA ALA A 77 -9.95 -0.43 9.28
C ALA A 77 -10.55 -1.72 8.71
N ILE A 78 -11.61 -2.24 9.33
CA ILE A 78 -12.25 -3.51 8.97
C ILE A 78 -12.90 -3.50 7.58
N GLU A 79 -13.19 -2.33 7.02
CA GLU A 79 -13.81 -2.21 5.69
C GLU A 79 -12.86 -2.55 4.55
N GLY A 80 -11.55 -2.55 4.81
CA GLY A 80 -10.50 -2.84 3.83
C GLY A 80 -10.11 -1.65 2.94
N THR A 81 -8.99 -1.84 2.25
CA THR A 81 -8.27 -0.80 1.50
C THR A 81 -9.16 -0.08 0.47
N ASP A 82 -9.90 -0.80 -0.36
CA ASP A 82 -10.62 -0.23 -1.49
C ASP A 82 -11.79 0.66 -1.03
N GLU A 83 -12.53 0.26 0.01
CA GLU A 83 -13.61 1.06 0.58
C GLU A 83 -13.06 2.27 1.35
N ALA A 84 -11.92 2.14 2.03
CA ALA A 84 -11.23 3.27 2.65
C ALA A 84 -10.79 4.31 1.60
N ILE A 85 -10.28 3.88 0.44
CA ILE A 85 -9.93 4.76 -0.68
C ILE A 85 -11.16 5.49 -1.21
N LYS A 86 -12.26 4.78 -1.46
CA LYS A 86 -13.50 5.40 -1.95
C LYS A 86 -14.03 6.43 -0.96
N ARG A 87 -14.08 6.09 0.33
CA ARG A 87 -14.53 6.98 1.41
C ARG A 87 -13.63 8.22 1.51
N GLY A 88 -12.32 8.02 1.59
CA GLY A 88 -11.36 9.12 1.72
C GLY A 88 -11.33 10.02 0.49
N GLY A 89 -11.40 9.45 -0.71
CA GLY A 89 -11.45 10.22 -1.96
C GLY A 89 -12.71 11.07 -2.08
N ARG A 90 -13.89 10.55 -1.69
CA ARG A 90 -15.14 11.34 -1.67
C ARG A 90 -15.04 12.56 -0.74
N LEU A 91 -14.35 12.43 0.40
CA LEU A 91 -14.13 13.53 1.35
C LEU A 91 -13.06 14.52 0.85
N ALA A 92 -12.01 14.01 0.21
CA ALA A 92 -10.92 14.81 -0.34
C ALA A 92 -11.32 15.63 -1.58
N GLY A 93 -12.38 15.22 -2.27
CA GLY A 93 -12.63 15.63 -3.64
C GLY A 93 -11.58 15.02 -4.59
N LYS A 94 -11.01 15.83 -5.48
CA LYS A 94 -10.05 15.33 -6.47
C LYS A 94 -8.61 15.36 -5.98
N GLY A 95 -7.84 14.38 -6.41
CA GLY A 95 -6.39 14.34 -6.28
C GLY A 95 -5.90 14.08 -4.86
N SER A 96 -6.55 13.16 -4.14
CA SER A 96 -6.01 12.63 -2.90
C SER A 96 -4.75 11.80 -3.12
N VAL A 97 -3.95 11.67 -2.07
CA VAL A 97 -2.81 10.76 -1.96
C VAL A 97 -3.23 9.56 -1.11
N VAL A 98 -3.02 8.36 -1.64
CA VAL A 98 -3.22 7.10 -0.93
C VAL A 98 -1.86 6.59 -0.51
N VAL A 99 -1.69 6.29 0.79
CA VAL A 99 -0.45 5.72 1.33
C VAL A 99 -0.76 4.38 1.95
N LYS A 100 -0.07 3.31 1.51
CA LYS A 100 -0.17 1.98 2.09
C LYS A 100 1.20 1.49 2.57
N VAL A 101 1.24 0.96 3.78
CA VAL A 101 2.46 0.44 4.41
C VAL A 101 2.32 -1.04 4.76
N SER A 102 3.43 -1.68 5.10
CA SER A 102 3.44 -2.92 5.86
C SER A 102 3.31 -2.63 7.35
N LYS A 103 2.51 -3.44 8.05
CA LYS A 103 2.41 -3.34 9.50
C LYS A 103 3.75 -3.76 10.13
N PRO A 104 4.22 -3.11 11.21
CA PRO A 104 5.52 -3.42 11.81
C PRO A 104 5.72 -4.88 12.23
N ASN A 105 4.64 -5.56 12.64
CA ASN A 105 4.67 -6.96 13.12
C ASN A 105 4.13 -7.95 12.06
N GLN A 106 4.13 -7.56 10.79
CA GLN A 106 3.58 -8.37 9.72
C GLN A 106 4.51 -9.55 9.40
N ASP A 107 3.96 -10.77 9.39
CA ASP A 107 4.70 -11.96 8.99
C ASP A 107 4.82 -12.00 7.47
N MET A 108 5.96 -11.50 6.97
CA MET A 108 6.26 -11.37 5.54
C MET A 108 6.34 -12.72 4.80
N ARG A 109 6.32 -13.86 5.50
CA ARG A 109 6.28 -15.18 4.87
C ARG A 109 4.90 -15.48 4.26
N PHE A 110 3.82 -14.91 4.79
CA PHE A 110 2.44 -15.21 4.36
C PHE A 110 1.56 -13.99 4.14
N ASP A 111 1.91 -12.83 4.70
CA ASP A 111 1.02 -11.68 4.76
C ASP A 111 1.70 -10.41 4.23
N VAL A 112 2.35 -10.52 3.08
CA VAL A 112 2.97 -9.35 2.43
C VAL A 112 1.86 -8.42 1.93
N PRO A 113 1.89 -7.10 2.25
CA PRO A 113 0.93 -6.15 1.71
C PRO A 113 0.92 -6.16 0.18
N VAL A 114 -0.27 -6.34 -0.39
CA VAL A 114 -0.46 -6.43 -1.84
C VAL A 114 -1.28 -5.25 -2.37
N ILE A 115 -0.84 -4.72 -3.52
CA ILE A 115 -1.60 -3.81 -4.37
C ILE A 115 -2.01 -4.53 -5.65
N GLY A 116 -3.31 -4.49 -5.95
CA GLY A 116 -3.87 -5.06 -7.17
C GLY A 116 -4.63 -4.02 -8.01
N LEU A 117 -5.17 -4.49 -9.14
CA LEU A 117 -5.97 -3.65 -10.04
C LEU A 117 -7.23 -3.08 -9.40
N ASN A 118 -7.80 -3.74 -8.39
CA ASN A 118 -8.99 -3.24 -7.69
C ASN A 118 -8.70 -1.96 -6.91
N THR A 119 -7.54 -1.89 -6.24
CA THR A 119 -7.06 -0.68 -5.58
C THR A 119 -6.90 0.47 -6.57
N LEU A 120 -6.30 0.20 -7.74
CA LEU A 120 -6.20 1.20 -8.80
C LEU A 120 -7.57 1.66 -9.32
N LYS A 121 -8.53 0.74 -9.50
CA LYS A 121 -9.91 1.08 -9.90
C LYS A 121 -10.60 1.96 -8.84
N ALA A 122 -10.44 1.64 -7.56
CA ALA A 122 -10.99 2.45 -6.47
C ALA A 122 -10.41 3.87 -6.48
N MET A 123 -9.11 4.00 -6.76
CA MET A 123 -8.46 5.30 -6.92
C MET A 123 -8.99 6.09 -8.12
N ILE A 124 -9.20 5.41 -9.26
CA ILE A 124 -9.76 6.03 -10.47
C ILE A 124 -11.17 6.56 -10.21
N GLU A 125 -12.02 5.78 -9.54
CA GLU A 125 -13.40 6.16 -9.19
C GLU A 125 -13.47 7.51 -8.48
N VAL A 126 -12.52 7.77 -7.57
CA VAL A 126 -12.46 9.00 -6.78
C VAL A 126 -11.49 10.05 -7.32
N SER A 127 -10.93 9.84 -8.51
CA SER A 127 -9.92 10.74 -9.09
C SER A 127 -8.74 11.01 -8.14
N ALA A 128 -8.28 10.00 -7.40
CA ALA A 128 -7.04 10.08 -6.63
C ALA A 128 -5.83 10.28 -7.56
N ARG A 129 -4.74 10.83 -7.03
CA ARG A 129 -3.60 11.27 -7.84
C ARG A 129 -2.32 10.51 -7.59
N VAL A 130 -2.10 10.04 -6.37
CA VAL A 130 -0.87 9.33 -6.00
C VAL A 130 -1.18 8.09 -5.19
N LEU A 131 -0.50 6.99 -5.52
CA LEU A 131 -0.39 5.80 -4.70
C LEU A 131 1.06 5.68 -4.21
N ALA A 132 1.28 5.91 -2.93
CA ALA A 132 2.54 5.60 -2.27
C ALA A 132 2.43 4.26 -1.54
N ILE A 133 3.39 3.39 -1.78
CA ILE A 133 3.43 2.04 -1.23
C ILE A 133 4.80 1.84 -0.61
N GLU A 134 4.89 1.12 0.49
CA GLU A 134 6.17 0.85 1.12
C GLU A 134 7.12 0.06 0.22
N ALA A 135 8.27 0.67 -0.08
CA ALA A 135 9.34 0.03 -0.81
C ALA A 135 9.87 -1.17 -0.01
N LYS A 136 10.22 -2.25 -0.71
CA LYS A 136 10.82 -3.48 -0.16
C LYS A 136 9.95 -4.28 0.84
N ASN A 137 8.83 -3.75 1.32
CA ASN A 137 7.88 -4.48 2.19
C ASN A 137 6.48 -4.60 1.59
N SER A 138 6.34 -4.53 0.27
CA SER A 138 5.04 -4.69 -0.41
C SER A 138 5.20 -5.31 -1.80
N ILE A 139 4.10 -5.80 -2.37
CA ILE A 139 4.03 -6.40 -3.70
C ILE A 139 3.00 -5.66 -4.56
N ILE A 140 3.34 -5.43 -5.83
CA ILE A 140 2.43 -4.93 -6.86
C ILE A 140 2.08 -6.10 -7.80
N LEU A 141 0.84 -6.58 -7.76
CA LEU A 141 0.37 -7.64 -8.67
C LEU A 141 0.22 -7.11 -10.09
N ASN A 142 0.72 -7.86 -11.07
CA ASN A 142 0.66 -7.47 -12.48
C ASN A 142 1.18 -6.04 -12.70
N ARG A 143 2.39 -5.76 -12.17
CA ARG A 143 3.02 -4.43 -12.16
C ARG A 143 2.91 -3.70 -13.49
N ASP A 144 3.22 -4.36 -14.60
CA ASP A 144 3.16 -3.75 -15.94
C ASP A 144 1.76 -3.23 -16.28
N LYS A 145 0.73 -4.03 -15.96
CA LYS A 145 -0.68 -3.66 -16.20
C LYS A 145 -1.12 -2.51 -15.29
N ILE A 146 -0.70 -2.52 -14.01
CA ILE A 146 -0.97 -1.40 -13.10
C ILE A 146 -0.29 -0.11 -13.57
N ILE A 147 0.96 -0.18 -14.04
CA ILE A 147 1.67 0.98 -14.59
C ILE A 147 0.98 1.50 -15.85
N GLU A 148 0.54 0.62 -16.76
CA GLU A 148 -0.19 1.01 -17.97
C GLU A 148 -1.51 1.72 -17.64
N GLU A 149 -2.32 1.15 -16.75
CA GLU A 149 -3.62 1.70 -16.37
C GLU A 149 -3.46 3.00 -15.56
N SER A 150 -2.46 3.08 -14.67
CA SER A 150 -2.16 4.31 -13.92
C SER A 150 -1.73 5.45 -14.84
N LYS A 151 -1.01 5.16 -15.93
CA LYS A 151 -0.68 6.15 -16.95
C LYS A 151 -1.93 6.72 -17.62
N LYS A 152 -2.89 5.87 -18.00
CA LYS A 152 -4.17 6.30 -18.61
C LYS A 152 -5.00 7.15 -17.64
N ALA A 153 -5.00 6.77 -16.36
CA ALA A 153 -5.72 7.46 -15.30
C ALA A 153 -5.04 8.75 -14.81
N GLY A 154 -3.77 8.97 -15.14
CA GLY A 154 -2.99 10.05 -14.54
C GLY A 154 -2.74 9.83 -13.05
N ILE A 155 -2.45 8.61 -12.62
CA ILE A 155 -2.07 8.31 -11.23
C ILE A 155 -0.55 8.08 -11.19
N ALA A 156 0.13 8.72 -10.24
CA ALA A 156 1.53 8.44 -9.96
C ALA A 156 1.66 7.29 -8.95
N ILE A 157 2.59 6.36 -9.19
CA ILE A 157 2.88 5.27 -8.25
C ILE A 157 4.31 5.43 -7.74
N VAL A 158 4.47 5.32 -6.43
CA VAL A 158 5.74 5.53 -5.73
C VAL A 158 5.99 4.39 -4.76
N GLY A 159 7.16 3.75 -4.86
CA GLY A 159 7.74 3.02 -3.74
C GLY A 159 8.42 4.01 -2.80
N TYR A 160 8.00 4.07 -1.55
CA TYR A 160 8.50 5.04 -0.57
C TYR A 160 9.12 4.31 0.62
N GLY A 161 10.34 4.69 1.00
CA GLY A 161 11.10 4.11 2.11
C GLY A 161 11.00 4.86 3.44
N GLY A 162 10.43 6.07 3.47
CA GLY A 162 10.48 6.98 4.62
C GLY A 162 11.63 7.98 4.53
#